data_AF-A0A3D6CKZ5-F1
#
_entry.id   AF-A0A3D6CKZ5-F1
#
_cell.length_a   1.000
_cell.length_b   1.000
_cell.length_c   1.000
_cell.angle_alpha   90.00
_cell.angle_beta   90.00
_cell.angle_gamma   90.00
#
_symmetry.space_group_name_H-M   'P 1'
#
loop_
_entity.id
_entity.type
_entity.pdbx_description
1 polymer ?
#
loop_
_entity_poly.entity_id
_entity_poly.type
_entity_poly.pdbx_seq_one_letter_code
_entity_poly.pdbx_strand_id
1 'polypeptide(L)'
;GGSYYSRARDGFFEIAKPISTLGIGIDAMDAAIRNSSVLTGNNLGMLGNIAELPNKTSVDNFAKEHPQFIGLETTKKHTFAQEFLIKKDVESAWKVLLIK
;
A
#
# COMPACT_ATOMS: atom_id res chain seq x y z
N GLY A 1 63.11 3.85 -19.61
CA GLY A 1 62.08 4.68 -18.94
C GLY A 1 60.73 4.10 -19.31
N GLY A 2 60.07 3.43 -18.37
CA GLY A 2 58.85 2.66 -18.62
C GLY A 2 57.61 3.56 -18.69
N SER A 3 56.88 3.49 -19.79
CA SER A 3 55.61 4.20 -19.98
C SER A 3 54.54 3.56 -19.10
N TYR A 4 54.04 4.31 -18.12
CA TYR A 4 52.90 3.93 -17.30
C TYR A 4 51.62 3.88 -18.14
N TYR A 5 51.04 2.69 -18.27
CA TYR A 5 49.70 2.47 -18.79
C TYR A 5 48.72 2.38 -17.62
N SER A 6 47.94 3.42 -17.35
CA SER A 6 46.70 3.25 -16.61
C SER A 6 45.57 3.08 -17.62
N ARG A 7 45.20 1.82 -17.88
CA ARG A 7 43.90 1.50 -18.51
C ARG A 7 42.83 1.85 -17.48
N ALA A 8 42.33 3.08 -17.51
CA ALA A 8 41.06 3.40 -16.88
C ALA A 8 39.98 2.62 -17.65
N ARG A 9 39.68 1.41 -17.17
CA ARG A 9 38.52 0.64 -17.62
C ARG A 9 37.28 1.35 -17.10
N ASP A 10 36.35 1.64 -17.99
CA ASP A 10 35.02 2.19 -17.74
C ASP A 10 34.37 1.54 -16.51
N GLY A 11 34.49 2.21 -15.37
CA GLY A 11 33.74 1.89 -14.17
C GLY A 11 32.41 2.63 -14.21
N PHE A 12 31.55 2.31 -15.18
CA PHE A 12 30.14 2.71 -15.09
C PHE A 12 29.51 1.88 -13.97
N PHE A 13 29.55 2.42 -12.74
CA PHE A 13 28.67 1.95 -11.68
C PHE A 13 27.28 2.50 -11.96
N GLU A 14 26.41 1.66 -12.54
CA GLU A 14 24.98 1.93 -12.50
C GLU A 14 24.50 1.86 -11.04
N ILE A 15 24.22 3.02 -10.47
CA ILE A 15 23.43 3.11 -9.25
C ILE A 15 21.99 2.84 -9.70
N ALA A 16 21.43 1.69 -9.31
CA ALA A 16 20.02 1.40 -9.55
C ALA A 16 19.21 2.61 -9.06
N LYS A 17 18.39 3.20 -9.94
CA LYS A 17 17.48 4.28 -9.53
C LYS A 17 16.73 3.77 -8.29
N PRO A 18 16.70 4.55 -7.18
CA PRO A 18 15.86 4.18 -6.06
C PRO A 18 14.48 3.98 -6.64
N ILE A 19 13.98 2.75 -6.56
CA ILE A 19 12.65 2.39 -7.06
C ILE A 19 11.70 3.28 -6.28
N SER A 20 11.29 4.39 -6.88
CA SER A 20 10.15 5.16 -6.43
C SER A 20 8.97 4.26 -6.73
N THR A 21 8.65 3.36 -5.80
CA THR A 21 7.40 2.60 -5.83
C THR A 21 6.30 3.63 -5.83
N LEU A 22 5.78 3.93 -7.02
CA LEU A 22 4.70 4.87 -7.20
C LEU A 22 3.51 4.21 -6.52
N GLY A 23 3.07 4.76 -5.39
CA GLY A 23 1.86 4.30 -4.75
C GLY A 23 0.67 4.45 -5.70
N ILE A 24 -0.38 3.66 -5.50
CA ILE A 24 -1.61 3.72 -6.30
C ILE A 24 -2.27 5.12 -6.28
N GLY A 25 -1.95 5.93 -5.27
CA GLY A 25 -2.54 7.25 -5.07
C GLY A 25 -3.98 7.18 -4.55
N ILE A 26 -4.51 8.34 -4.17
CA ILE A 26 -5.90 8.45 -3.66
C ILE A 26 -6.90 8.28 -4.80
N ASP A 27 -6.55 8.69 -6.02
CA ASP A 27 -7.45 8.70 -7.18
C ASP A 27 -7.87 7.31 -7.65
N ALA A 28 -7.03 6.29 -7.42
CA ALA A 28 -7.33 4.90 -7.74
C ALA A 28 -8.33 4.25 -6.77
N MET A 29 -8.67 4.92 -5.67
CA MET A 29 -9.59 4.39 -4.66
C MET A 29 -11.05 4.61 -5.04
N ASP A 30 -11.90 3.70 -4.57
CA ASP A 30 -13.34 3.83 -4.78
C ASP A 30 -13.89 5.11 -4.11
N ALA A 31 -14.94 5.71 -4.69
CA ALA A 31 -15.51 6.96 -4.21
C ALA A 31 -16.06 6.83 -2.77
N ALA A 32 -16.50 5.63 -2.38
CA ALA A 32 -16.94 5.33 -1.02
C ALA A 32 -15.82 5.45 0.02
N ILE A 33 -14.59 5.08 -0.35
CA ILE A 33 -13.42 5.16 0.53
C ILE A 33 -12.93 6.62 0.59
N ARG A 34 -12.83 7.27 -0.58
CA ARG A 34 -12.39 8.68 -0.68
C ARG A 34 -13.29 9.65 0.07
N ASN A 35 -14.61 9.45 -0.03
CA ASN A 35 -15.62 10.29 0.63
C ASN A 35 -16.08 9.71 1.97
N SER A 36 -15.27 8.85 2.58
CA SER A 36 -15.56 8.30 3.91
C SER A 36 -15.64 9.40 4.95
N SER A 37 -16.67 9.37 5.79
CA SER A 37 -16.77 10.26 6.96
C SER A 37 -15.86 9.87 8.12
N VAL A 38 -15.19 8.71 8.04
CA VAL A 38 -14.38 8.13 9.11
C VAL A 38 -12.88 8.24 8.80
N LEU A 39 -12.49 8.03 7.54
CA LEU A 39 -11.09 8.11 7.14
C LEU A 39 -10.65 9.57 6.98
N THR A 40 -9.60 9.96 7.69
CA THR A 40 -9.01 11.30 7.55
C THR A 40 -8.15 11.41 6.29
N GLY A 41 -7.81 12.63 5.86
CA GLY A 41 -6.91 12.84 4.72
C GLY A 41 -5.55 12.14 4.86
N ASN A 42 -5.02 12.03 6.09
CA ASN A 42 -3.80 11.27 6.35
C ASN A 42 -4.00 9.76 6.16
N ASN A 43 -5.17 9.24 6.56
CA ASN A 43 -5.52 7.83 6.35
C ASN A 43 -5.59 7.49 4.86
N LEU A 44 -6.20 8.39 4.06
CA LEU A 44 -6.24 8.25 2.61
C LEU A 44 -4.84 8.31 2.00
N GLY A 45 -3.97 9.21 2.49
CA GLY A 45 -2.57 9.26 2.08
C GLY A 45 -1.82 7.96 2.37
N MET A 46 -2.02 7.37 3.56
CA MET A 46 -1.39 6.09 3.93
C MET A 46 -1.89 4.94 3.06
N LEU A 47 -3.20 4.86 2.79
CA LEU A 47 -3.77 3.85 1.90
C LEU A 47 -3.24 3.99 0.47
N GLY A 48 -3.01 5.21 0.00
CA GLY A 48 -2.55 5.51 -1.36
C GLY A 48 -1.05 5.28 -1.56
N ASN A 49 -0.29 5.11 -0.48
CA ASN A 49 1.14 4.84 -0.52
C ASN A 49 1.48 3.37 -0.80
N ILE A 50 0.48 2.48 -0.85
CA ILE A 50 0.72 1.08 -1.22
C ILE A 50 1.02 0.98 -2.72
N ALA A 51 1.99 0.14 -3.09
CA ALA A 51 2.36 -0.07 -4.49
C ALA A 51 1.32 -0.91 -5.24
N GLU A 52 0.68 -1.86 -4.53
CA GLU A 52 -0.28 -2.80 -5.12
C GLU A 52 -1.36 -3.17 -4.09
N LEU A 53 -2.60 -3.38 -4.57
CA LEU A 53 -3.71 -3.83 -3.73
C LEU A 53 -3.57 -5.31 -3.36
N PRO A 54 -4.05 -5.73 -2.17
CA PRO A 54 -4.00 -7.13 -1.80
C PRO A 54 -4.86 -7.99 -2.74
N ASN A 55 -4.31 -9.14 -3.12
CA ASN A 55 -4.99 -10.09 -3.99
C ASN A 55 -6.30 -10.59 -3.37
N LYS A 56 -7.28 -10.88 -4.24
CA LYS A 56 -8.61 -11.39 -3.84
C LYS A 56 -8.53 -12.61 -2.91
N THR A 57 -7.62 -13.55 -3.19
CA THR A 57 -7.40 -14.73 -2.32
C THR A 57 -6.95 -14.35 -0.90
N SER A 58 -6.12 -13.30 -0.77
CA SER A 58 -5.65 -12.80 0.53
C SER A 58 -6.80 -12.15 1.30
N VAL A 59 -7.64 -11.38 0.60
CA VAL A 59 -8.85 -10.78 1.16
C VAL A 59 -9.85 -11.87 1.62
N ASP A 60 -10.08 -12.89 0.79
CA ASP A 60 -11.00 -13.99 1.10
C ASP A 60 -10.51 -14.83 2.30
N ASN A 61 -9.19 -15.08 2.41
CA ASN A 61 -8.62 -15.76 3.56
C ASN A 61 -8.75 -14.94 4.83
N PHE A 62 -8.47 -13.63 4.76
CA PHE A 62 -8.66 -12.72 5.88
C PHE A 62 -10.12 -12.66 6.34
N ALA A 63 -11.08 -12.68 5.40
CA ALA A 63 -12.51 -12.75 5.71
C ALA A 63 -12.86 -14.04 6.47
N LYS A 64 -12.28 -15.18 6.07
CA LYS A 64 -12.48 -16.47 6.76
C LYS A 64 -11.88 -16.50 8.16
N GLU A 65 -10.69 -15.92 8.33
CA GLU A 65 -10.02 -15.82 9.64
C GLU A 65 -10.73 -14.84 10.58
N HIS A 66 -11.36 -13.81 10.00
CA HIS A 66 -12.06 -12.76 10.74
C HIS A 66 -13.51 -12.58 10.25
N PRO A 67 -14.39 -13.56 10.53
CA PRO A 67 -15.79 -13.51 10.08
C PRO A 67 -16.57 -12.33 10.66
N GLN A 68 -16.08 -11.71 11.74
CA GLN A 68 -16.61 -10.49 12.32
C GLN A 68 -16.64 -9.28 11.36
N PHE A 69 -15.87 -9.31 10.27
CA PHE A 69 -15.83 -8.23 9.28
C PHE A 69 -16.78 -8.45 8.09
N ILE A 70 -17.33 -9.65 7.94
CA ILE A 70 -18.24 -10.01 6.85
C ILE A 70 -19.62 -9.40 7.10
N GLY A 71 -20.19 -8.72 6.11
CA GLY A 71 -21.52 -8.12 6.21
C GLY A 71 -21.61 -6.88 7.12
N LEU A 72 -20.47 -6.28 7.49
CA LEU A 72 -20.46 -5.02 8.23
C LEU A 72 -20.95 -3.85 7.36
N GLU A 73 -21.60 -2.89 8.02
CA GLU A 73 -21.86 -1.57 7.46
C GLU A 73 -20.56 -0.87 7.03
N THR A 74 -20.65 -0.08 5.97
CA THR A 74 -19.52 0.66 5.39
C THR A 74 -18.79 1.53 6.42
N THR A 75 -19.54 2.19 7.30
CA THR A 75 -19.00 3.01 8.40
C THR A 75 -18.16 2.22 9.39
N LYS A 76 -18.61 1.00 9.76
CA LYS A 76 -17.86 0.11 10.65
C LYS A 76 -16.62 -0.44 9.96
N LYS A 77 -16.71 -0.82 8.68
CA LYS A 77 -15.53 -1.23 7.89
C LYS A 77 -14.46 -0.14 7.88
N HIS A 78 -14.85 1.11 7.64
CA HIS A 78 -13.93 2.25 7.66
C HIS A 78 -13.32 2.51 9.04
N THR A 79 -14.07 2.29 10.11
CA THR A 79 -13.57 2.43 11.50
C THR A 79 -12.48 1.40 11.80
N PHE A 80 -12.71 0.13 11.45
CA PHE A 80 -11.70 -0.91 11.62
C PHE A 80 -10.47 -0.66 10.74
N ALA A 81 -10.67 -0.23 9.48
CA ALA A 81 -9.57 0.16 8.62
C ALA A 81 -8.74 1.29 9.25
N GLN A 82 -9.37 2.28 9.87
CA GLN A 82 -8.67 3.33 10.62
C GLN A 82 -7.86 2.75 11.80
N GLU A 83 -8.37 1.78 12.55
CA GLU A 83 -7.61 1.12 13.63
C GLU A 83 -6.37 0.39 13.11
N PHE A 84 -6.47 -0.30 11.97
CA PHE A 84 -5.33 -0.93 11.32
C PHE A 84 -4.29 0.10 10.84
N LEU A 85 -4.75 1.24 10.29
CA LEU A 85 -3.88 2.34 9.89
C LEU A 85 -3.16 2.99 11.08
N ILE A 86 -3.80 3.10 12.25
CA ILE A 86 -3.14 3.58 13.48
C ILE A 86 -2.00 2.63 13.88
N LYS A 87 -2.16 1.32 13.66
CA LYS A 87 -1.12 0.31 13.87
C LYS A 87 -0.07 0.27 12.75
N LYS A 88 -0.15 1.18 11.77
CA LYS A 88 0.65 1.22 10.54
C LYS A 88 0.50 -0.02 9.66
N ASP A 89 -0.59 -0.76 9.83
CA ASP A 89 -0.92 -1.92 9.02
C ASP A 89 -1.87 -1.53 7.88
N VAL A 90 -1.28 -1.03 6.79
CA VAL A 90 -2.01 -0.59 5.60
C VAL A 90 -2.58 -1.78 4.84
N GLU A 91 -1.91 -2.93 4.87
CA GLU A 91 -2.34 -4.12 4.14
C GLU A 91 -3.62 -4.71 4.73
N SER A 92 -3.68 -4.85 6.06
CA SER A 92 -4.89 -5.31 6.75
C SER A 92 -6.04 -4.30 6.61
N ALA A 93 -5.74 -3.00 6.64
CA ALA A 93 -6.74 -1.97 6.38
C ALA A 93 -7.39 -2.17 4.99
N TRP A 94 -6.59 -2.40 3.96
CA TRP A 94 -7.09 -2.69 2.61
C TRP A 94 -7.90 -3.98 2.54
N LYS A 95 -7.46 -5.05 3.23
CA LYS A 95 -8.23 -6.31 3.29
C LYS A 95 -9.63 -6.05 3.85
N VAL A 96 -9.74 -5.35 4.98
CA VAL A 96 -11.04 -5.01 5.60
C VAL A 96 -11.92 -4.18 4.67
N LEU A 97 -11.35 -3.22 3.95
CA LEU A 97 -12.09 -2.37 3.00
C LEU A 97 -12.60 -3.15 1.78
N LEU A 98 -11.88 -4.19 1.35
CA LEU A 98 -12.20 -4.99 0.17
C LEU A 98 -13.10 -6.21 0.45
N ILE A 99 -13.28 -6.59 1.73
CA ILE A 99 -14.22 -7.64 2.13
C ILE A 99 -15.63 -7.22 1.72
N LYS A 100 -16.34 -8.12 1.05
CA LYS A 100 -17.77 -7.96 0.74
C LYS A 100 -18.61 -8.51 1.87
#